data_AF-A0A8T4CDE9-F1
#
_entry.id   AF-A0A8T4CDE9-F1
#
_cell.length_a   1.000
_cell.length_b   1.000
_cell.length_c   1.000
_cell.angle_alpha   90.00
_cell.angle_beta   90.00
_cell.angle_gamma   90.00
#
_symmetry.space_group_name_H-M   'P 1'
#
loop_
_entity.id
_entity.type
_entity.pdbx_description
1 polymer ?
#
loop_
_entity_poly.entity_id
_entity_poly.type
_entity_poly.pdbx_seq_one_letter_code
_entity_poly.pdbx_strand_id
1 'polypeptide(L)'
;MNLPRGKLIDTLKGGPDVLRRLLAGLSGRDFNGYIKVDHQREDTEAHGILILMGSRPVMAIYVWRERLFGQPSLRQILRGSLDEDCTLKVFSLPDEARAEMITAVSKFTGARIDIEAFDIGKETRLVLGDGGERPTQVAAAGGEAAGEVFGHDPPVAARPEEAEALYKSITSLGIDISELKRKEEELLQREARLREDLQKGRQERDSLKAVEQNFTRMDEALQRQIRDREGEKSLRDTQLARRIDELQRQLEQRAEEIASREEDVKKEIERLNGEREDLKRREEKLLEMEKMFRRVLTNTEERLKRKEDELVRKEEELEKVMRQRMREVEEMRAMAANVARPGQVPVEFQKIEEALKLKDGALRKRESELEERLKRFQSELEEHERRKAALGAGAAASGPVPQGIDGEELRRLLRGIDALFDSLPEEAVERFARSADFGLYESIMARLGLAKK
;
A
#
# COMPACT_ATOMS: atom_id res chain seq x y z
N MET A 1 6.55 -28.93 -11.27
CA MET A 1 7.57 -28.85 -12.34
C MET A 1 8.69 -29.78 -11.93
N ASN A 2 9.04 -30.74 -12.77
CA ASN A 2 10.11 -31.68 -12.45
C ASN A 2 11.42 -31.03 -12.89
N LEU A 3 12.20 -30.54 -11.94
CA LEU A 3 13.56 -30.08 -12.20
C LEU A 3 14.49 -31.32 -12.20
N PRO A 4 15.52 -31.34 -13.05
CA PRO A 4 16.52 -32.38 -13.01
C PRO A 4 17.17 -32.45 -11.63
N ARG A 5 17.50 -33.66 -11.19
CA ARG A 5 18.11 -33.88 -9.87
C ARG A 5 19.53 -33.29 -9.86
N GLY A 6 19.70 -32.18 -9.16
CA GLY A 6 21.02 -31.59 -8.93
C GLY A 6 21.75 -32.19 -7.73
N LYS A 7 23.07 -32.03 -7.69
CA LYS A 7 23.91 -32.34 -6.52
C LYS A 7 23.85 -31.18 -5.54
N LEU A 8 23.42 -31.42 -4.30
CA LEU A 8 23.46 -30.41 -3.25
C LEU A 8 24.93 -30.04 -2.95
N ILE A 9 25.26 -28.76 -3.10
CA ILE A 9 26.61 -28.24 -2.83
C ILE A 9 26.67 -27.60 -1.45
N ASP A 10 25.65 -26.81 -1.12
CA ASP A 10 25.67 -25.97 0.07
C ASP A 10 24.27 -25.77 0.65
N THR A 11 24.22 -25.51 1.96
CA THR A 11 23.01 -25.16 2.70
C THR A 11 23.33 -24.01 3.64
N LEU A 12 22.65 -22.88 3.42
CA LEU A 12 22.85 -21.64 4.17
C LEU A 12 21.55 -21.27 4.89
N LYS A 13 21.67 -20.67 6.08
CA LYS A 13 20.55 -19.99 6.73
C LYS A 13 20.29 -18.63 6.09
N GLY A 14 19.04 -18.18 6.13
CA GLY A 14 18.65 -16.87 5.64
C GLY A 14 19.25 -15.69 6.40
N GLY A 15 18.99 -14.50 5.90
CA GLY A 15 19.45 -13.24 6.47
C GLY A 15 19.66 -12.16 5.41
N PRO A 16 19.85 -10.90 5.83
CA PRO A 16 19.70 -9.71 4.98
C PRO A 16 20.60 -9.70 3.73
N ASP A 17 21.77 -10.33 3.79
CA ASP A 17 22.75 -10.34 2.69
C ASP A 17 23.15 -11.75 2.23
N VAL A 18 22.50 -12.81 2.70
CA VAL A 18 22.96 -14.18 2.42
C VAL A 18 22.78 -14.52 0.95
N LEU A 19 21.58 -14.29 0.41
CA LEU A 19 21.31 -14.58 -1.00
C LEU A 19 22.15 -13.70 -1.94
N ARG A 20 22.36 -12.42 -1.60
CA ARG A 20 23.21 -11.51 -2.38
C ARG A 20 24.67 -11.97 -2.40
N ARG A 21 25.24 -12.32 -1.24
CA ARG A 21 26.60 -12.85 -1.14
C ARG A 21 26.76 -14.19 -1.85
N LEU A 22 25.76 -15.06 -1.76
CA LEU A 22 25.73 -16.32 -2.48
C LEU A 22 25.76 -16.09 -4.01
N LEU A 23 24.87 -15.23 -4.53
CA LEU A 23 24.84 -14.92 -5.96
C LEU A 23 26.15 -14.28 -6.44
N ALA A 24 26.73 -13.36 -5.65
CA ALA A 24 28.03 -12.77 -5.93
C ALA A 24 29.15 -13.83 -5.96
N GLY A 25 29.15 -14.78 -5.01
CA GLY A 25 30.14 -15.86 -4.97
C GLY A 25 30.01 -16.87 -6.12
N LEU A 26 28.78 -17.09 -6.62
CA LEU A 26 28.53 -17.94 -7.79
C LEU A 26 28.88 -17.23 -9.11
N SER A 27 28.81 -15.89 -9.16
CA SER A 27 29.10 -15.11 -10.38
C SER A 27 30.48 -15.38 -11.00
N GLY A 28 31.48 -15.76 -10.20
CA GLY A 28 32.84 -16.05 -10.68
C GLY A 28 33.13 -17.50 -11.10
N ARG A 29 32.13 -18.40 -11.14
CA ARG A 29 32.34 -19.84 -11.33
C ARG A 29 31.55 -20.49 -12.48
N ASP A 30 30.95 -19.71 -13.39
CA ASP A 30 30.08 -20.19 -14.48
C ASP A 30 29.06 -21.24 -14.01
N PHE A 31 28.43 -20.96 -12.87
CA PHE A 31 27.59 -21.89 -12.15
C PHE A 31 26.29 -22.20 -12.92
N ASN A 32 26.02 -23.49 -13.14
CA ASN A 32 24.77 -23.98 -13.70
C ASN A 32 24.02 -24.81 -12.64
N GLY A 33 22.82 -24.39 -12.29
CA GLY A 33 22.12 -24.99 -11.16
C GLY A 33 20.85 -24.25 -10.76
N TYR A 34 20.37 -24.55 -9.56
CA TYR A 34 19.27 -23.80 -8.97
C TYR A 34 19.45 -23.65 -7.47
N ILE A 35 18.90 -22.56 -6.94
CA ILE A 35 18.83 -22.27 -5.51
C ILE A 35 17.39 -22.49 -5.09
N LYS A 36 17.18 -23.36 -4.08
CA LYS A 36 15.88 -23.56 -3.44
C LYS A 36 15.86 -22.79 -2.12
N VAL A 37 14.86 -21.94 -1.93
CA VAL A 37 14.63 -21.19 -0.70
C VAL A 37 13.39 -21.76 -0.04
N ASP A 38 13.57 -22.41 1.11
CA ASP A 38 12.49 -22.97 1.92
C ASP A 38 12.22 -22.02 3.09
N HIS A 39 10.97 -21.61 3.30
CA HIS A 39 10.57 -20.76 4.42
C HIS A 39 9.22 -21.22 4.99
N GLN A 40 9.08 -21.23 6.31
CA GLN A 40 7.85 -21.62 7.00
C GLN A 40 7.08 -20.36 7.40
N ARG A 41 5.86 -20.19 6.87
CA ARG A 41 5.06 -18.98 7.13
C ARG A 41 3.62 -19.36 7.48
N GLU A 42 3.15 -18.98 8.67
CA GLU A 42 1.76 -19.19 9.11
C GLU A 42 1.27 -20.64 8.84
N ASP A 43 2.03 -21.63 9.32
CA ASP A 43 1.77 -23.08 9.18
C ASP A 43 1.76 -23.65 7.76
N THR A 44 2.15 -22.87 6.75
CA THR A 44 2.32 -23.35 5.37
C THR A 44 3.76 -23.17 4.89
N GLU A 45 4.31 -24.23 4.27
CA GLU A 45 5.63 -24.15 3.66
C GLU A 45 5.57 -23.34 2.37
N ALA A 46 6.40 -22.30 2.29
CA ALA A 46 6.63 -21.52 1.10
C ALA A 46 7.96 -21.97 0.47
N HIS A 47 7.95 -22.20 -0.85
CA HIS A 47 9.14 -22.62 -1.59
C HIS A 47 9.43 -21.69 -2.76
N GLY A 48 10.65 -21.15 -2.78
CA GLY A 48 11.23 -20.40 -3.88
C GLY A 48 12.24 -21.23 -4.64
N ILE A 49 12.26 -21.12 -5.97
CA ILE A 49 13.30 -21.71 -6.81
C ILE A 49 13.83 -20.64 -7.77
N LEU A 50 15.14 -20.41 -7.73
CA LEU A 50 15.86 -19.52 -8.63
C LEU A 50 16.83 -20.35 -9.47
N ILE A 51 16.65 -20.34 -10.79
CA ILE A 51 17.49 -21.11 -11.72
C ILE A 51 18.59 -20.22 -12.28
N LEU A 52 19.82 -20.73 -12.26
CA LEU A 52 21.00 -20.03 -12.74
C LEU A 52 21.64 -20.79 -13.90
N MET A 53 21.98 -20.05 -14.96
CA MET A 53 22.70 -20.55 -16.13
C MET A 53 23.89 -19.63 -16.39
N GLY A 54 25.11 -20.15 -16.35
CA GLY A 54 26.33 -19.33 -16.41
C GLY A 54 26.33 -18.24 -15.34
N SER A 55 25.93 -18.60 -14.13
CA SER A 55 25.77 -17.70 -12.97
C SER A 55 24.75 -16.57 -13.11
N ARG A 56 23.97 -16.54 -14.20
CA ARG A 56 22.90 -15.56 -14.42
C ARG A 56 21.54 -16.15 -14.05
N PRO A 57 20.73 -15.47 -13.22
CA PRO A 57 19.38 -15.93 -12.89
C PRO A 57 18.46 -15.83 -14.10
N VAL A 58 18.07 -16.98 -14.67
CA VAL A 58 17.25 -17.03 -15.89
C VAL A 58 15.76 -17.21 -15.62
N MET A 59 15.41 -17.75 -14.46
CA MET A 59 14.02 -18.11 -14.13
C MET A 59 13.80 -18.11 -12.62
N ALA A 60 12.65 -17.60 -12.18
CA ALA A 60 12.22 -17.66 -10.78
C ALA A 60 10.81 -18.24 -10.69
N ILE A 61 10.60 -19.08 -9.67
CA ILE A 61 9.31 -19.68 -9.34
C ILE A 61 9.13 -19.58 -7.83
N TYR A 62 7.96 -19.15 -7.39
CA TYR A 62 7.65 -19.07 -5.97
C TYR A 62 6.27 -19.69 -5.73
N VAL A 63 6.17 -20.54 -4.72
CA VAL A 63 4.94 -21.25 -4.37
C VAL A 63 4.61 -20.97 -2.91
N TRP A 64 3.51 -20.26 -2.67
CA TRP A 64 2.93 -20.05 -1.35
C TRP A 64 1.44 -19.72 -1.51
N ARG A 65 0.56 -20.68 -1.16
CA ARG A 65 -0.89 -20.70 -1.48
C ARG A 65 -1.20 -20.65 -2.99
N GLU A 66 -0.58 -19.72 -3.70
CA GLU A 66 -0.58 -19.59 -5.15
C GLU A 66 0.83 -19.78 -5.74
N ARG A 67 0.89 -20.00 -7.05
CA ARG A 67 2.14 -20.19 -7.77
C ARG A 67 2.44 -18.98 -8.63
N LEU A 68 3.51 -18.28 -8.27
CA LEU A 68 4.04 -17.14 -9.01
C LEU A 68 5.16 -17.59 -9.94
N PHE A 69 5.41 -16.79 -10.99
CA PHE A 69 6.50 -16.96 -11.93
C PHE A 69 7.21 -15.63 -12.22
N GLY A 70 8.48 -15.68 -12.62
CA GLY A 70 9.22 -14.53 -13.16
C GLY A 70 9.56 -13.47 -12.12
N GLN A 71 9.46 -12.20 -12.51
CA GLN A 71 9.83 -11.06 -11.64
C GLN A 71 9.04 -10.99 -10.31
N PRO A 72 7.72 -11.25 -10.28
CA PRO A 72 6.97 -11.38 -9.02
C PRO A 72 7.54 -12.46 -8.09
N SER A 73 7.91 -13.63 -8.63
CA SER A 73 8.54 -14.69 -7.83
C SER A 73 9.89 -14.27 -7.29
N LEU A 74 10.73 -13.66 -8.12
CA LEU A 74 12.05 -13.19 -7.69
C LEU A 74 11.93 -12.25 -6.48
N ARG A 75 10.98 -11.30 -6.51
CA ARG A 75 10.74 -10.39 -5.38
C ARG A 75 10.34 -11.14 -4.10
N GLN A 76 9.50 -12.16 -4.19
CA GLN A 76 9.11 -12.96 -3.03
C GLN A 76 10.26 -13.84 -2.52
N ILE A 77 11.07 -14.41 -3.42
CA ILE A 77 12.28 -15.17 -3.05
C ILE A 77 13.27 -14.28 -2.32
N LEU A 78 13.53 -13.08 -2.84
CA LEU A 78 14.41 -12.10 -2.21
C LEU A 78 13.89 -11.71 -0.83
N ARG A 79 12.61 -11.34 -0.72
CA ARG A 79 12.00 -10.98 0.57
C ARG A 79 12.04 -12.13 1.58
N GLY A 80 11.72 -13.35 1.15
CA GLY A 80 11.77 -14.54 1.99
C GLY A 80 13.19 -14.90 2.42
N SER A 81 14.20 -14.62 1.59
CA SER A 81 15.60 -14.87 1.94
C SER A 81 16.16 -13.95 3.03
N LEU A 82 15.49 -12.82 3.30
CA LEU A 82 15.88 -11.90 4.38
C LEU A 82 15.56 -12.47 5.76
N ASP A 83 14.63 -13.42 5.84
CA ASP A 83 14.20 -14.03 7.09
C ASP A 83 15.25 -15.01 7.62
N GLU A 84 15.60 -14.94 8.90
CA GLU A 84 16.61 -15.80 9.51
C GLU A 84 16.16 -17.26 9.62
N ASP A 85 14.84 -17.49 9.64
CA ASP A 85 14.23 -18.82 9.72
C ASP A 85 14.16 -19.52 8.36
N CYS A 86 14.53 -18.86 7.26
CA CYS A 86 14.58 -19.50 5.96
C CYS A 86 15.87 -20.32 5.75
N THR A 87 15.78 -21.33 4.90
CA THR A 87 16.91 -22.19 4.50
C THR A 87 17.13 -22.13 3.00
N LEU A 88 18.33 -21.76 2.58
CA LEU A 88 18.76 -21.73 1.19
C LEU A 88 19.59 -22.98 0.87
N LYS A 89 19.17 -23.74 -0.14
CA LYS A 89 19.86 -24.95 -0.61
C LYS A 89 20.33 -24.75 -2.04
N VAL A 90 21.61 -25.00 -2.29
CA VAL A 90 22.26 -24.74 -3.59
C VAL A 90 22.53 -26.05 -4.30
N PHE A 91 21.97 -26.23 -5.50
CA PHE A 91 22.09 -27.46 -6.27
C PHE A 91 22.86 -27.21 -7.58
N SER A 92 23.97 -27.93 -7.77
CA SER A 92 24.68 -27.98 -9.06
C SER A 92 23.98 -28.92 -10.01
N LEU A 93 23.96 -28.57 -11.29
CA LEU A 93 23.56 -29.51 -12.34
C LEU A 93 24.78 -30.01 -13.10
N PRO A 94 24.85 -31.31 -13.43
CA PRO A 94 25.83 -31.80 -14.40
C PRO A 94 25.52 -31.26 -15.80
N ASP A 95 26.54 -31.19 -16.67
CA ASP A 95 26.40 -30.62 -18.02
C ASP A 95 25.34 -31.36 -18.86
N GLU A 96 25.16 -32.66 -18.66
CA GLU A 96 24.13 -33.45 -19.34
C GLU A 96 22.71 -32.96 -18.99
N ALA A 97 22.48 -32.58 -17.73
CA ALA A 97 21.19 -32.06 -17.25
C ALA A 97 20.96 -30.59 -17.66
N ARG A 98 21.99 -29.90 -18.15
CA ARG A 98 21.91 -28.51 -18.60
C ARG A 98 20.98 -28.36 -19.80
N ALA A 99 21.05 -29.28 -20.76
CA ALA A 99 20.21 -29.25 -21.97
C ALA A 99 18.71 -29.44 -21.62
N GLU A 100 18.42 -30.33 -20.68
CA GLU A 100 17.06 -30.51 -20.14
C GLU A 100 16.57 -29.26 -19.44
N MET A 101 17.43 -28.59 -18.66
CA MET A 101 17.09 -27.36 -17.97
C MET A 101 16.80 -26.21 -18.95
N ILE A 102 17.59 -26.04 -20.01
CA ILE A 102 17.34 -25.04 -21.06
C ILE A 102 15.98 -25.30 -21.73
N THR A 103 15.69 -26.57 -22.01
CA THR A 103 14.40 -26.98 -22.58
C THR A 103 13.25 -26.70 -21.61
N ALA A 104 13.44 -26.92 -20.32
CA ALA A 104 12.45 -26.59 -19.30
C ALA A 104 12.22 -25.07 -19.21
N VAL A 105 13.28 -24.26 -19.17
CA VAL A 105 13.20 -22.79 -19.10
C VAL A 105 12.55 -22.18 -20.34
N SER A 106 12.80 -22.75 -21.53
CA SER A 106 12.16 -22.27 -22.78
C SER A 106 10.65 -22.51 -22.83
N LYS A 107 10.14 -23.55 -22.17
CA LYS A 107 8.69 -23.83 -22.08
C LYS A 107 7.94 -22.87 -21.14
N PHE A 108 8.64 -22.19 -20.22
CA PHE A 108 8.04 -21.27 -19.25
C PHE A 108 8.48 -19.83 -19.53
N THR A 109 8.04 -19.27 -20.66
CA THR A 109 8.38 -17.90 -21.08
C THR A 109 7.96 -16.85 -20.04
N GLY A 110 6.79 -17.02 -19.40
CA GLY A 110 6.32 -16.13 -18.33
C GLY A 110 7.08 -16.23 -17.01
N ALA A 111 8.01 -17.18 -16.87
CA ALA A 111 8.86 -17.33 -15.69
C ALA A 111 10.26 -16.73 -15.87
N ARG A 112 10.59 -16.25 -17.07
CA ARG A 112 11.88 -15.64 -17.38
C ARG A 112 12.08 -14.32 -16.63
N ILE A 113 13.33 -14.04 -16.31
CA ILE A 113 13.77 -12.82 -15.67
C ILE A 113 14.61 -12.06 -16.68
N ASP A 114 14.22 -10.84 -17.03
CA ASP A 114 15.06 -9.93 -17.80
C ASP A 114 16.05 -9.25 -16.85
N ILE A 115 17.31 -9.69 -16.91
CA ILE A 115 18.38 -9.28 -15.99
C ILE A 115 18.91 -7.88 -16.32
N GLU A 116 18.66 -7.36 -17.53
CA GLU A 116 19.06 -5.99 -17.89
C GLU A 116 18.38 -4.92 -17.01
N ALA A 117 17.30 -5.27 -16.31
CA ALA A 117 16.61 -4.42 -15.34
C ALA A 117 17.03 -4.67 -13.87
N PHE A 118 17.99 -5.56 -13.61
CA PHE A 118 18.33 -6.02 -12.25
C PHE A 118 19.80 -5.77 -11.91
N ASP A 119 20.10 -4.53 -11.51
CA ASP A 119 21.42 -4.15 -10.99
C ASP A 119 21.48 -4.51 -9.49
N ILE A 120 22.04 -5.67 -9.17
CA ILE A 120 22.15 -6.21 -7.78
C ILE A 120 22.95 -5.28 -6.85
N GLY A 121 23.61 -4.25 -7.38
CA GLY A 121 24.52 -3.39 -6.65
C GLY A 121 24.16 -1.91 -6.54
N LYS A 122 23.03 -1.41 -7.05
CA LYS A 122 22.79 0.05 -7.10
C LYS A 122 21.37 0.47 -6.73
N GLU A 123 21.23 0.96 -5.50
CA GLU A 123 20.34 2.09 -5.22
C GLU A 123 21.21 3.25 -4.72
N THR A 124 20.95 4.45 -5.27
CA THR A 124 21.49 5.78 -4.91
C THR A 124 22.98 6.09 -5.19
N ARG A 125 23.23 6.60 -6.40
CA ARG A 125 23.97 7.87 -6.60
C ARG A 125 23.62 8.50 -7.95
N LEU A 126 22.78 9.53 -7.90
CA LEU A 126 22.81 10.64 -8.85
C LEU A 126 24.14 11.38 -8.68
N VAL A 127 24.89 11.63 -9.77
CA VAL A 127 25.55 12.91 -10.16
C VAL A 127 26.16 12.75 -11.57
N LEU A 128 25.62 13.56 -12.49
CA LEU A 128 26.19 14.33 -13.62
C LEU A 128 27.64 14.10 -14.14
N GLY A 129 27.76 14.27 -15.48
CA GLY A 129 28.96 14.65 -16.26
C GLY A 129 29.78 13.46 -16.76
N ASP A 130 30.29 13.36 -17.99
CA ASP A 130 30.50 14.24 -19.14
C ASP A 130 30.51 13.32 -20.38
N GLY A 131 30.06 13.73 -21.58
CA GLY A 131 30.90 14.46 -22.53
C GLY A 131 31.90 13.51 -23.23
N GLY A 132 31.63 13.16 -24.50
CA GLY A 132 32.52 12.33 -25.31
C GLY A 132 31.81 11.80 -26.56
N GLU A 133 31.48 12.69 -27.50
CA GLU A 133 32.24 12.91 -28.74
C GLU A 133 32.04 11.82 -29.80
N ARG A 134 31.26 12.18 -30.82
CA ARG A 134 31.17 11.52 -32.12
C ARG A 134 32.39 11.93 -32.96
N PRO A 135 33.00 11.05 -33.76
CA PRO A 135 33.80 11.49 -34.90
C PRO A 135 32.90 11.74 -36.12
N THR A 136 32.80 13.03 -36.44
CA THR A 136 32.96 13.68 -37.76
C THR A 136 33.19 12.74 -38.96
N GLN A 137 32.27 12.75 -39.93
CA GLN A 137 32.42 13.40 -41.25
C GLN A 137 33.72 13.06 -41.99
N VAL A 138 33.62 12.14 -42.95
CA VAL A 138 34.61 12.03 -44.04
C VAL A 138 34.15 12.93 -45.17
N ALA A 139 34.93 13.99 -45.38
CA ALA A 139 34.75 14.98 -46.41
C ALA A 139 34.84 14.34 -47.81
N ALA A 140 33.87 14.69 -48.66
CA ALA A 140 33.95 14.53 -50.09
C ALA A 140 35.04 15.47 -50.63
N ALA A 141 36.15 14.90 -51.09
CA ALA A 141 37.13 15.61 -51.90
C ALA A 141 36.63 15.60 -53.36
N GLY A 142 36.05 16.73 -53.77
CA GLY A 142 35.95 17.09 -55.18
C GLY A 142 37.35 17.35 -55.72
N GLY A 143 37.75 16.55 -56.71
CA GLY A 143 38.93 16.78 -57.53
C GLY A 143 38.49 17.06 -58.96
N GLU A 144 38.40 18.34 -59.29
CA GLU A 144 38.41 18.82 -60.67
C GLU A 144 39.79 18.57 -61.28
N ALA A 145 39.82 17.87 -62.42
CA ALA A 145 40.91 17.93 -63.39
C ALA A 145 40.22 18.06 -64.75
N ALA A 146 40.20 19.24 -65.39
CA ALA A 146 41.28 19.74 -66.25
C ALA A 146 41.81 18.56 -67.12
N GLY A 147 41.39 18.38 -68.36
CA GLY A 147 41.42 19.36 -69.43
C GLY A 147 42.64 19.05 -70.29
N GLU A 148 42.50 18.13 -71.24
CA GLU A 148 43.44 18.00 -72.36
C GLU A 148 42.67 17.48 -73.58
N VAL A 149 42.21 18.43 -74.38
CA VAL A 149 41.65 18.23 -75.71
C VAL A 149 42.84 17.97 -76.64
N PHE A 150 43.15 16.70 -76.91
CA PHE A 150 44.04 16.35 -78.02
C PHE A 150 43.32 16.59 -79.35
N GLY A 151 43.49 17.79 -79.89
CA GLY A 151 43.27 18.06 -81.30
C GLY A 151 44.38 17.40 -82.12
N HIS A 152 44.12 16.19 -82.60
CA HIS A 152 44.90 15.63 -83.71
C HIS A 152 44.19 16.01 -85.02
N ASP A 153 44.82 16.92 -85.75
CA ASP A 153 44.51 17.16 -87.16
C ASP A 153 44.65 15.84 -87.94
N PRO A 154 43.64 15.43 -88.74
CA PRO A 154 43.79 14.28 -89.60
C PRO A 154 44.83 14.57 -90.69
N PRO A 155 45.70 13.60 -91.05
CA PRO A 155 46.62 13.79 -92.14
C PRO A 155 45.85 13.98 -93.46
N VAL A 156 46.26 15.01 -94.18
CA VAL A 156 45.79 15.36 -95.53
C VAL A 156 45.74 14.11 -96.41
N ALA A 157 44.54 13.69 -96.78
CA ALA A 157 44.32 12.63 -97.74
C ALA A 157 44.98 13.02 -99.07
N ALA A 158 45.96 12.23 -99.50
CA ALA A 158 46.53 12.32 -100.83
C ALA A 158 45.41 12.18 -101.88
N ARG A 159 45.45 13.03 -102.90
CA ARG A 159 44.46 13.07 -103.96
C ARG A 159 44.47 11.73 -104.73
N PRO A 160 43.32 11.10 -104.99
CA PRO A 160 43.23 9.81 -105.68
C PRO A 160 43.77 9.84 -107.13
N GLU A 161 44.01 11.03 -107.70
CA GLU A 161 44.51 11.19 -109.07
C GLU A 161 46.02 10.89 -109.23
N GLU A 162 46.81 10.90 -108.15
CA GLU A 162 48.25 10.55 -108.22
C GLU A 162 48.53 9.04 -108.05
N ALA A 163 47.60 8.30 -107.45
CA ALA A 163 47.73 6.85 -107.26
C ALA A 163 47.49 6.05 -108.55
N GLU A 164 46.57 6.49 -109.42
CA GLU A 164 46.33 5.84 -110.72
C GLU A 164 47.51 5.99 -111.70
N ALA A 165 48.27 7.09 -111.60
CA ALA A 165 49.46 7.32 -112.43
C ALA A 165 50.62 6.38 -112.05
N LEU A 166 50.81 6.11 -110.75
CA LEU A 166 51.78 5.13 -110.25
C LEU A 166 51.37 3.68 -110.56
N TYR A 167 50.07 3.37 -110.54
CA TYR A 167 49.58 2.03 -110.89
C TYR A 167 49.81 1.67 -112.38
N LYS A 168 49.75 2.66 -113.28
CA LYS A 168 50.04 2.46 -114.71
C LYS A 168 51.54 2.33 -115.02
N SER A 169 52.43 2.95 -114.24
CA SER A 169 53.89 2.81 -114.48
C SER A 169 54.46 1.49 -113.93
N ILE A 170 53.89 0.95 -112.85
CA ILE A 170 54.35 -0.30 -112.23
C ILE A 170 53.88 -1.54 -113.02
N THR A 171 52.68 -1.49 -113.62
CA THR A 171 52.18 -2.56 -114.50
C THR A 171 53.02 -2.74 -115.78
N SER A 172 53.67 -1.68 -116.30
CA SER A 172 54.58 -1.79 -117.46
C SER A 172 55.94 -2.41 -117.15
N LEU A 173 56.28 -2.66 -115.88
CA LEU A 173 57.57 -3.23 -115.44
C LEU A 173 57.50 -4.74 -115.13
N GLY A 174 56.38 -5.42 -115.39
CA GLY A 174 56.26 -6.88 -115.21
C GLY A 174 56.28 -7.34 -113.74
N ILE A 175 56.05 -6.44 -112.79
CA ILE A 175 55.95 -6.76 -111.36
C ILE A 175 54.53 -7.29 -111.08
N ASP A 176 54.42 -8.52 -110.55
CA ASP A 176 53.15 -9.15 -110.21
C ASP A 176 52.47 -8.45 -109.02
N ILE A 177 51.37 -7.75 -109.31
CA ILE A 177 50.62 -6.91 -108.36
C ILE A 177 49.53 -7.73 -107.63
N SER A 178 49.43 -9.03 -107.90
CA SER A 178 48.42 -9.91 -107.31
C SER A 178 48.58 -10.04 -105.79
N GLU A 179 49.82 -10.02 -105.28
CA GLU A 179 50.09 -10.02 -103.83
C GLU A 179 49.70 -8.71 -103.15
N LEU A 180 49.86 -7.57 -103.83
CA LEU A 180 49.45 -6.27 -103.30
C LEU A 180 47.93 -6.15 -103.23
N LYS A 181 47.20 -6.66 -104.23
CA LYS A 181 45.72 -6.72 -104.20
C LYS A 181 45.19 -7.63 -103.09
N ARG A 182 45.84 -8.80 -102.87
CA ARG A 182 45.48 -9.67 -101.73
C ARG A 182 45.71 -8.97 -100.39
N LYS A 183 46.83 -8.27 -100.23
CA LYS A 183 47.10 -7.48 -99.01
C LYS A 183 46.12 -6.31 -98.84
N GLU A 184 45.72 -5.65 -99.92
CA GLU A 184 44.71 -4.60 -99.91
C GLU A 184 43.34 -5.15 -99.47
N GLU A 185 42.91 -6.29 -100.02
CA GLU A 185 41.68 -6.98 -99.59
C GLU A 185 41.76 -7.45 -98.12
N GLU A 186 42.89 -7.98 -97.67
CA GLU A 186 43.11 -8.34 -96.26
C GLU A 186 43.04 -7.11 -95.34
N LEU A 187 43.61 -5.97 -95.75
CA LEU A 187 43.53 -4.72 -95.00
C LEU A 187 42.10 -4.18 -94.95
N LEU A 188 41.36 -4.24 -96.06
CA LEU A 188 39.95 -3.85 -96.11
C LEU A 188 39.08 -4.74 -95.21
N GLN A 189 39.31 -6.05 -95.22
CA GLN A 189 38.62 -6.98 -94.30
C GLN A 189 38.98 -6.69 -92.84
N ARG A 190 40.25 -6.39 -92.55
CA ARG A 190 40.70 -6.02 -91.22
C ARG A 190 40.10 -4.68 -90.77
N GLU A 191 40.00 -3.70 -91.67
CA GLU A 191 39.37 -2.41 -91.39
C GLU A 191 37.87 -2.57 -91.12
N ALA A 192 37.17 -3.38 -91.92
CA ALA A 192 35.75 -3.68 -91.71
C ALA A 192 35.50 -4.32 -90.34
N ARG A 193 36.34 -5.29 -89.93
CA ARG A 193 36.26 -5.90 -88.59
C ARG A 193 36.52 -4.88 -87.48
N LEU A 194 37.54 -4.04 -87.63
CA LEU A 194 37.83 -2.99 -86.65
C LEU A 194 36.69 -1.97 -86.53
N ARG A 195 36.01 -1.63 -87.63
CA ARG A 195 34.82 -0.76 -87.59
C ARG A 195 33.64 -1.43 -86.88
N GLU A 196 33.43 -2.73 -87.10
CA GLU A 196 32.40 -3.52 -86.40
C GLU A 196 32.68 -3.59 -84.90
N ASP A 197 33.94 -3.86 -84.52
CA ASP A 197 34.37 -3.92 -83.11
C ASP A 197 34.26 -2.54 -82.44
N LEU A 198 34.60 -1.46 -83.14
CA LEU A 198 34.38 -0.09 -82.65
C LEU A 198 32.90 0.24 -82.47
N GLN A 199 32.02 -0.24 -83.37
CA GLN A 199 30.58 -0.06 -83.24
C GLN A 199 30.02 -0.85 -82.06
N LYS A 200 30.46 -2.10 -81.87
CA LYS A 200 30.14 -2.92 -80.70
C LYS A 200 30.61 -2.25 -79.41
N GLY A 201 31.85 -1.77 -79.36
CA GLY A 201 32.38 -1.04 -78.21
C GLY A 201 31.63 0.26 -77.91
N ARG A 202 31.12 0.97 -78.92
CA ARG A 202 30.23 2.13 -78.71
C ARG A 202 28.89 1.72 -78.11
N GLN A 203 28.26 0.67 -78.64
CA GLN A 203 26.99 0.14 -78.11
C GLN A 203 27.14 -0.36 -76.66
N GLU A 204 28.23 -1.05 -76.35
CA GLU A 204 28.56 -1.48 -74.99
C GLU A 204 28.75 -0.28 -74.08
N ARG A 205 29.51 0.74 -74.50
CA ARG A 205 29.70 1.98 -73.72
C ARG A 205 28.39 2.70 -73.44
N ASP A 206 27.49 2.78 -74.43
CA ASP A 206 26.20 3.43 -74.24
C ASP A 206 25.27 2.60 -73.33
N SER A 207 25.35 1.26 -73.42
CA SER A 207 24.63 0.37 -72.48
C SER A 207 25.14 0.51 -71.05
N LEU A 208 26.46 0.65 -70.85
CA LEU A 208 27.08 0.87 -69.55
C LEU A 208 26.69 2.24 -68.98
N LYS A 209 26.66 3.29 -69.80
CA LYS A 209 26.16 4.61 -69.38
C LYS A 209 24.69 4.55 -68.95
N ALA A 210 23.85 3.79 -69.64
CA ALA A 210 22.45 3.61 -69.24
C ALA A 210 22.33 2.88 -67.89
N VAL A 211 23.17 1.87 -67.66
CA VAL A 211 23.26 1.16 -66.37
C VAL A 211 23.75 2.09 -65.25
N GLU A 212 24.77 2.91 -65.50
CA GLU A 212 25.27 3.91 -64.57
C GLU A 212 24.18 4.93 -64.20
N GLN A 213 23.43 5.42 -65.18
CA GLN A 213 22.27 6.30 -64.94
C GLN A 213 21.19 5.60 -64.09
N ASN A 214 20.94 4.31 -64.28
CA ASN A 214 20.01 3.56 -63.45
C ASN A 214 20.51 3.43 -62.00
N PHE A 215 21.81 3.17 -61.79
CA PHE A 215 22.40 3.15 -60.44
C PHE A 215 22.28 4.51 -59.76
N THR A 216 22.57 5.62 -60.46
CA THR A 216 22.41 6.96 -59.86
C THR A 216 20.95 7.24 -59.46
N ARG A 217 19.97 6.81 -60.25
CA ARG A 217 18.54 6.95 -59.90
C ARG A 217 18.16 6.09 -58.70
N MET A 218 18.69 4.88 -58.60
CA MET A 218 18.48 4.00 -57.43
C MET A 218 19.11 4.58 -56.17
N ASP A 219 20.33 5.11 -56.25
CA ASP A 219 21.01 5.75 -55.12
C ASP A 219 20.27 6.99 -54.65
N GLU A 220 19.81 7.85 -55.57
CA GLU A 220 18.97 9.00 -55.24
C GLU A 220 17.66 8.57 -54.56
N ALA A 221 17.01 7.50 -55.05
CA ALA A 221 15.79 6.97 -54.45
C ALA A 221 16.05 6.42 -53.04
N LEU A 222 17.16 5.70 -52.83
CA LEU A 222 17.57 5.19 -51.52
C LEU A 222 17.87 6.34 -50.54
N GLN A 223 18.56 7.39 -50.99
CA GLN A 223 18.85 8.57 -50.17
C GLN A 223 17.59 9.35 -49.79
N ARG A 224 16.56 9.37 -50.64
CA ARG A 224 15.25 9.94 -50.29
C ARG A 224 14.56 9.10 -49.21
N GLN A 225 14.54 7.77 -49.37
CA GLN A 225 13.96 6.88 -48.35
C GLN A 225 14.65 6.98 -47.00
N ILE A 226 15.98 7.14 -46.96
CA ILE A 226 16.72 7.34 -45.70
C ILE A 226 16.31 8.65 -45.04
N ARG A 227 16.27 9.75 -45.80
CA ARG A 227 15.84 11.07 -45.28
C ARG A 227 14.41 11.05 -44.75
N ASP A 228 13.48 10.39 -45.44
CA ASP A 228 12.10 10.26 -45.00
C ASP A 228 12.01 9.45 -43.70
N ARG A 229 12.75 8.34 -43.59
CA ARG A 229 12.82 7.53 -42.36
C ARG A 229 13.46 8.28 -41.19
N GLU A 230 14.49 9.07 -41.44
CA GLU A 230 15.11 9.92 -40.42
C GLU A 230 14.17 11.03 -39.96
N GLY A 231 13.41 11.63 -40.87
CA GLY A 231 12.35 12.60 -40.56
C GLY A 231 11.24 12.00 -39.71
N GLU A 232 10.73 10.82 -40.09
CA GLU A 232 9.74 10.09 -39.28
C GLU A 232 10.27 9.73 -37.89
N LYS A 233 11.53 9.27 -37.80
CA LYS A 233 12.16 8.96 -36.52
C LYS A 233 12.26 10.21 -35.64
N SER A 234 12.71 11.34 -36.19
CA SER A 234 12.79 12.62 -35.47
C SER A 234 11.43 13.09 -34.97
N LEU A 235 10.36 12.93 -35.77
CA LEU A 235 8.99 13.24 -35.35
C LEU A 235 8.53 12.34 -34.19
N ARG A 236 8.81 11.03 -34.26
CA ARG A 236 8.49 10.08 -33.17
C ARG A 236 9.26 10.41 -31.90
N ASP A 237 10.56 10.71 -32.02
CA ASP A 237 11.40 11.08 -30.86
C ASP A 237 10.89 12.36 -30.20
N THR A 238 10.44 13.35 -31.00
CA THR A 238 9.84 14.59 -30.49
C THR A 238 8.49 14.33 -29.80
N GLN A 239 7.67 13.42 -30.34
CA GLN A 239 6.40 13.03 -29.70
C GLN A 239 6.63 12.27 -28.38
N LEU A 240 7.61 11.36 -28.36
CA LEU A 240 7.99 10.63 -27.15
C LEU A 240 8.53 11.59 -26.08
N ALA A 241 9.38 12.55 -26.45
CA ALA A 241 9.87 13.57 -25.53
C ALA A 241 8.72 14.37 -24.89
N ARG A 242 7.76 14.84 -25.69
CA ARG A 242 6.56 15.53 -25.17
C ARG A 242 5.74 14.66 -24.23
N ARG A 243 5.61 13.36 -24.54
CA ARG A 243 4.87 12.43 -23.68
C ARG A 243 5.60 12.15 -22.38
N ILE A 244 6.92 12.08 -22.40
CA ILE A 244 7.75 11.96 -21.19
C ILE A 244 7.59 13.19 -20.31
N ASP A 245 7.68 14.41 -20.87
CA ASP A 245 7.48 15.66 -20.13
C ASP A 245 6.07 15.76 -19.51
N GLU A 246 5.05 15.34 -20.25
CA GLU A 246 3.67 15.29 -19.75
C GLU A 246 3.53 14.32 -18.57
N LEU A 247 4.10 13.11 -18.68
CA LEU A 247 4.09 12.12 -17.61
C LEU A 247 4.89 12.59 -16.39
N GLN A 248 6.02 13.28 -16.59
CA GLN A 248 6.79 13.86 -15.50
C GLN A 248 5.99 14.92 -14.73
N ARG A 249 5.29 15.83 -15.43
CA ARG A 249 4.39 16.81 -14.79
C ARG A 249 3.25 16.15 -14.02
N GLN A 250 2.68 15.06 -14.56
CA GLN A 250 1.64 14.30 -13.85
C GLN A 250 2.19 13.62 -12.58
N LEU A 251 3.43 13.13 -12.62
CA LEU A 251 4.09 12.57 -11.44
C LEU A 251 4.38 13.64 -10.38
N GLU A 252 4.84 14.82 -10.79
CA GLU A 252 5.07 15.96 -9.88
C GLU A 252 3.76 16.42 -9.22
N GLN A 253 2.69 16.60 -10.00
CA GLN A 253 1.36 16.95 -9.46
C GLN A 253 0.85 15.91 -8.45
N ARG A 254 1.00 14.62 -8.75
CA ARG A 254 0.61 13.56 -7.82
C ARG A 254 1.49 13.53 -6.56
N ALA A 255 2.78 13.85 -6.68
CA ALA A 255 3.67 13.94 -5.54
C ALA A 255 3.25 15.10 -4.61
N GLU A 256 2.89 16.26 -5.17
CA GLU A 256 2.35 17.39 -4.41
C GLU A 256 1.00 17.07 -3.74
N GLU A 257 0.09 16.39 -4.47
CA GLU A 257 -1.18 15.92 -3.90
C GLU A 257 -0.96 14.97 -2.72
N ILE A 258 -0.03 14.01 -2.87
CA ILE A 258 0.33 13.07 -1.79
C ILE A 258 0.91 13.83 -0.59
N ALA A 259 1.84 14.76 -0.82
CA ALA A 259 2.43 15.57 0.25
C ALA A 259 1.39 16.40 1.01
N SER A 260 0.42 17.01 0.31
CA SER A 260 -0.69 17.73 0.96
C SER A 260 -1.56 16.83 1.83
N ARG A 261 -1.88 15.63 1.34
CA ARG A 261 -2.67 14.63 2.09
C ARG A 261 -1.91 14.10 3.30
N GLU A 262 -0.60 13.91 3.19
CA GLU A 262 0.25 13.52 4.32
C GLU A 262 0.26 14.60 5.41
N GLU A 263 0.30 15.87 5.03
CA GLU A 263 0.22 16.99 5.99
C GLU A 263 -1.14 17.03 6.69
N ASP A 264 -2.24 16.84 5.96
CA ASP A 264 -3.59 16.80 6.53
C ASP A 264 -3.77 15.62 7.49
N VAL A 265 -3.30 14.43 7.11
CA VAL A 265 -3.31 13.23 7.98
C VAL A 265 -2.47 13.47 9.23
N LYS A 266 -1.32 14.13 9.11
CA LYS A 266 -0.48 14.47 10.26
C LYS A 266 -1.21 15.42 11.24
N LYS A 267 -1.88 16.46 10.73
CA LYS A 267 -2.70 17.37 11.55
C LYS A 267 -3.83 16.63 12.25
N GLU A 268 -4.48 15.69 11.57
CA GLU A 268 -5.55 14.88 12.17
C GLU A 268 -5.03 13.94 13.26
N ILE A 269 -3.85 13.34 13.08
CA ILE A 269 -3.19 12.53 14.12
C ILE A 269 -2.86 13.39 15.35
N GLU A 270 -2.32 14.60 15.14
CA GLU A 270 -2.04 15.55 16.24
C GLU A 270 -3.32 15.93 16.99
N ARG A 271 -4.42 16.19 16.27
CA ARG A 271 -5.75 16.46 16.85
C ARG A 271 -6.25 15.31 17.71
N LEU A 272 -6.23 14.08 17.17
CA LEU A 272 -6.67 12.87 17.89
C LEU A 272 -5.79 12.55 19.11
N ASN A 273 -4.48 12.81 19.04
CA ASN A 273 -3.60 12.67 20.19
C ASN A 273 -3.95 13.69 21.29
N GLY A 274 -4.27 14.94 20.94
CA GLY A 274 -4.77 15.93 21.89
C GLY A 274 -6.06 15.49 22.58
N GLU A 275 -7.04 15.01 21.81
CA GLU A 275 -8.30 14.46 22.35
C GLU A 275 -8.06 13.27 23.28
N ARG A 276 -7.13 12.37 22.93
CA ARG A 276 -6.74 11.22 23.74
C ARG A 276 -6.12 11.65 25.08
N GLU A 277 -5.26 12.66 25.08
CA GLU A 277 -4.67 13.20 26.31
C GLU A 277 -5.73 13.84 27.22
N ASP A 278 -6.68 14.58 26.64
CA ASP A 278 -7.78 15.18 27.39
C ASP A 278 -8.71 14.11 27.99
N LEU A 279 -9.00 13.04 27.25
CA LEU A 279 -9.75 11.89 27.78
C LEU A 279 -8.99 11.22 28.93
N LYS A 280 -7.67 11.03 28.81
CA LYS A 280 -6.85 10.47 29.88
C LYS A 280 -6.89 11.33 31.14
N ARG A 281 -6.82 12.66 31.01
CA ARG A 281 -6.97 13.58 32.16
C ARG A 281 -8.36 13.49 32.80
N ARG A 282 -9.42 13.29 32.00
CA ARG A 282 -10.78 13.09 32.53
C ARG A 282 -10.90 11.76 33.27
N GLU A 283 -10.33 10.69 32.74
CA GLU A 283 -10.27 9.38 33.38
C GLU A 283 -9.53 9.43 34.72
N GLU A 284 -8.38 10.11 34.77
CA GLU A 284 -7.62 10.33 36.01
C GLU A 284 -8.46 11.07 37.07
N LYS A 285 -9.20 12.11 36.69
CA LYS A 285 -10.12 12.82 37.59
C LYS A 285 -11.27 11.94 38.09
N LEU A 286 -11.84 11.10 37.22
CA LEU A 286 -12.90 10.17 37.61
C LEU A 286 -12.38 9.12 38.60
N LEU A 287 -11.17 8.60 38.39
CA LEU A 287 -10.50 7.69 39.32
C LEU A 287 -10.23 8.35 40.69
N GLU A 288 -9.85 9.63 40.71
CA GLU A 288 -9.72 10.40 41.96
C GLU A 288 -11.06 10.58 42.67
N MET A 289 -12.12 10.93 41.94
CA MET A 289 -13.47 11.01 42.48
C MET A 289 -13.94 9.67 43.03
N GLU A 290 -13.69 8.56 42.32
CA GLU A 290 -14.03 7.22 42.78
C GLU A 290 -13.31 6.88 44.10
N LYS A 291 -12.01 7.20 44.21
CA LYS A 291 -11.26 7.04 45.46
C LYS A 291 -11.87 7.87 46.60
N MET A 292 -12.31 9.09 46.33
CA MET A 292 -13.01 9.91 47.33
C MET A 292 -14.34 9.29 47.75
N PHE A 293 -15.16 8.83 46.79
CA PHE A 293 -16.42 8.16 47.10
C PHE A 293 -16.22 6.90 47.92
N ARG A 294 -15.24 6.06 47.58
CA ARG A 294 -14.89 4.87 48.38
C ARG A 294 -14.53 5.23 49.81
N ARG A 295 -13.74 6.28 50.03
CA ARG A 295 -13.41 6.77 51.40
C ARG A 295 -14.63 7.28 52.15
N VAL A 296 -15.55 7.99 51.48
CA VAL A 296 -16.79 8.45 52.09
C VAL A 296 -17.66 7.25 52.48
N LEU A 297 -17.80 6.26 51.60
CA LEU A 297 -18.56 5.04 51.85
C LEU A 297 -17.99 4.26 53.04
N THR A 298 -16.68 4.02 53.09
CA THR A 298 -16.05 3.33 54.23
C THR A 298 -16.26 4.10 55.53
N ASN A 299 -16.14 5.44 55.51
CA ASN A 299 -16.40 6.26 56.70
C ASN A 299 -17.88 6.19 57.13
N THR A 300 -18.83 6.14 56.18
CA THR A 300 -20.25 5.99 56.51
C THR A 300 -20.59 4.61 57.04
N GLU A 301 -19.99 3.55 56.48
CA GLU A 301 -20.12 2.18 56.97
C GLU A 301 -19.59 2.05 58.40
N GLU A 302 -18.40 2.58 58.68
CA GLU A 302 -17.84 2.61 60.04
C GLU A 302 -18.75 3.38 61.02
N ARG A 303 -19.31 4.51 60.60
CA ARG A 303 -20.23 5.29 61.44
C ARG A 303 -21.54 4.55 61.70
N LEU A 304 -22.07 3.84 60.70
CA LEU A 304 -23.27 3.01 60.85
C LEU A 304 -22.99 1.84 61.78
N LYS A 305 -21.86 1.14 61.61
CA LYS A 305 -21.45 0.05 62.48
C LYS A 305 -21.30 0.49 63.95
N ARG A 306 -20.71 1.66 64.20
CA ARG A 306 -20.62 2.23 65.57
C ARG A 306 -22.01 2.51 66.17
N LYS A 307 -22.96 2.98 65.37
CA LYS A 307 -24.34 3.20 65.82
C LYS A 307 -25.08 1.90 66.07
N GLU A 308 -24.85 0.90 65.23
CA GLU A 308 -25.39 -0.45 65.41
C GLU A 308 -24.88 -1.05 66.73
N ASP A 309 -23.56 -0.99 66.98
CA ASP A 309 -22.96 -1.42 68.25
C ASP A 309 -23.52 -0.64 69.46
N GLU A 310 -23.78 0.66 69.33
CA GLU A 310 -24.39 1.49 70.38
C GLU A 310 -25.85 1.09 70.65
N LEU A 311 -26.62 0.78 69.60
CA LEU A 311 -28.00 0.32 69.71
C LEU A 311 -28.07 -1.05 70.38
N VAL A 312 -27.19 -1.98 70.01
CA VAL A 312 -27.09 -3.30 70.64
C VAL A 312 -26.79 -3.16 72.15
N ARG A 313 -25.87 -2.27 72.54
CA ARG A 313 -25.60 -2.00 73.97
C ARG A 313 -26.81 -1.45 74.71
N LYS A 314 -27.54 -0.51 74.09
CA LYS A 314 -28.77 0.05 74.68
C LYS A 314 -29.87 -0.99 74.81
N GLU A 315 -29.98 -1.92 73.85
CA GLU A 315 -30.91 -3.03 73.90
C GLU A 315 -30.56 -3.99 75.05
N GLU A 316 -29.29 -4.35 75.21
CA GLU A 316 -28.82 -5.16 76.35
C GLU A 316 -29.08 -4.48 77.71
N GLU A 317 -28.87 -3.16 77.80
CA GLU A 317 -29.20 -2.37 78.99
C GLU A 317 -30.70 -2.36 79.28
N LEU A 318 -31.53 -2.17 78.25
CA LEU A 318 -32.98 -2.19 78.36
C LEU A 318 -33.47 -3.57 78.81
N GLU A 319 -32.92 -4.65 78.24
CA GLU A 319 -33.21 -6.02 78.67
C GLU A 319 -32.86 -6.24 80.14
N LYS A 320 -31.70 -5.77 80.61
CA LYS A 320 -31.32 -5.86 82.02
C LYS A 320 -32.31 -5.13 82.93
N VAL A 321 -32.72 -3.91 82.56
CA VAL A 321 -33.72 -3.13 83.30
C VAL A 321 -35.07 -3.84 83.29
N MET A 322 -35.50 -4.41 82.16
CA MET A 322 -36.74 -5.17 82.08
C MET A 322 -36.70 -6.43 82.95
N ARG A 323 -35.60 -7.19 82.92
CA ARG A 323 -35.41 -8.37 83.79
C ARG A 323 -35.43 -7.98 85.28
N GLN A 324 -34.81 -6.85 85.64
CA GLN A 324 -34.85 -6.34 87.01
C GLN A 324 -36.27 -5.97 87.44
N ARG A 325 -37.00 -5.22 86.61
CA ARG A 325 -38.40 -4.86 86.90
C ARG A 325 -39.34 -6.06 86.96
N MET A 326 -39.13 -7.07 86.11
CA MET A 326 -39.91 -8.31 86.17
C MET A 326 -39.72 -9.01 87.52
N ARG A 327 -38.49 -9.05 88.04
CA ARG A 327 -38.22 -9.58 89.39
C ARG A 327 -38.90 -8.75 90.48
N GLU A 328 -38.82 -7.42 90.43
CA GLU A 328 -39.50 -6.53 91.38
C GLU A 328 -41.02 -6.74 91.36
N VAL A 329 -41.62 -6.93 90.16
CA VAL A 329 -43.05 -7.22 90.01
C VAL A 329 -43.40 -8.61 90.58
N GLU A 330 -42.57 -9.63 90.33
CA GLU A 330 -42.75 -10.97 90.92
C GLU A 330 -42.65 -10.93 92.45
N GLU A 331 -41.69 -10.20 93.01
CA GLU A 331 -41.54 -9.97 94.45
C GLU A 331 -42.75 -9.25 95.04
N MET A 332 -43.21 -8.15 94.43
CA MET A 332 -44.41 -7.45 94.86
C MET A 332 -45.66 -8.35 94.78
N ARG A 333 -45.76 -9.18 93.75
CA ARG A 333 -46.87 -10.14 93.60
C ARG A 333 -46.83 -11.22 94.68
N ALA A 334 -45.65 -11.71 95.03
CA ALA A 334 -45.46 -12.66 96.14
C ALA A 334 -45.78 -12.01 97.50
N MET A 335 -45.38 -10.75 97.72
CA MET A 335 -45.75 -10.00 98.92
C MET A 335 -47.27 -9.77 99.00
N ALA A 336 -47.92 -9.40 97.89
CA ALA A 336 -49.37 -9.24 97.84
C ALA A 336 -50.12 -10.55 98.11
N ALA A 337 -49.61 -11.69 97.63
CA ALA A 337 -50.17 -13.01 97.90
C ALA A 337 -50.09 -13.38 99.39
N ASN A 338 -49.06 -12.95 100.11
CA ASN A 338 -48.91 -13.17 101.56
C ASN A 338 -49.78 -12.25 102.43
N VAL A 339 -50.29 -11.14 101.89
CA VAL A 339 -51.15 -10.18 102.61
C VAL A 339 -52.66 -10.45 102.37
N ALA A 340 -53.00 -11.33 101.43
CA ALA A 340 -54.38 -11.66 101.10
C ALA A 340 -55.04 -12.58 102.16
N ARG A 341 -55.61 -11.99 103.21
CA ARG A 341 -56.77 -12.58 103.90
C ARG A 341 -57.98 -12.52 102.96
N PRO A 342 -58.78 -13.59 102.84
CA PRO A 342 -59.94 -13.60 101.97
C PRO A 342 -61.02 -12.69 102.56
N GLY A 343 -61.33 -11.55 101.90
CA GLY A 343 -62.56 -10.83 102.22
C GLY A 343 -62.65 -9.33 101.89
N GLN A 344 -61.56 -8.59 101.73
CA GLN A 344 -61.66 -7.15 101.42
C GLN A 344 -60.55 -6.72 100.46
N VAL A 345 -60.94 -6.38 99.23
CA VAL A 345 -60.07 -5.71 98.26
C VAL A 345 -59.90 -4.26 98.73
N PRO A 346 -58.70 -3.83 99.13
CA PRO A 346 -58.46 -2.44 99.55
C PRO A 346 -58.69 -1.49 98.37
N VAL A 347 -59.32 -0.34 98.61
CA VAL A 347 -59.62 0.70 97.62
C VAL A 347 -58.37 1.16 96.84
N GLU A 348 -57.16 0.92 97.37
CA GLU A 348 -55.90 1.19 96.67
C GLU A 348 -55.64 0.28 95.46
N PHE A 349 -56.16 -0.96 95.45
CA PHE A 349 -56.03 -1.87 94.30
C PHE A 349 -56.81 -1.38 93.09
N GLN A 350 -57.96 -0.72 93.28
CA GLN A 350 -58.70 -0.10 92.19
C GLN A 350 -57.93 1.07 91.57
N LYS A 351 -57.21 1.87 92.38
CA LYS A 351 -56.33 2.94 91.86
C LYS A 351 -55.15 2.39 91.07
N ILE A 352 -54.57 1.26 91.50
CA ILE A 352 -53.49 0.58 90.77
C ILE A 352 -54.01 -0.01 89.46
N GLU A 353 -55.21 -0.59 89.46
CA GLU A 353 -55.83 -1.14 88.26
C GLU A 353 -56.19 -0.05 87.23
N GLU A 354 -56.70 1.11 87.69
CA GLU A 354 -56.93 2.28 86.84
C GLU A 354 -55.61 2.85 86.29
N ALA A 355 -54.56 2.94 87.11
CA ALA A 355 -53.23 3.39 86.66
C ALA A 355 -52.59 2.43 85.66
N LEU A 356 -52.80 1.12 85.81
CA LEU A 356 -52.37 0.10 84.83
C LEU A 356 -53.15 0.22 83.53
N LYS A 357 -54.47 0.38 83.57
CA LYS A 357 -55.29 0.61 82.36
C LYS A 357 -54.86 1.88 81.61
N LEU A 358 -54.51 2.94 82.34
CA LEU A 358 -54.03 4.19 81.74
C LEU A 358 -52.65 4.03 81.08
N LYS A 359 -51.74 3.27 81.72
CA LYS A 359 -50.44 2.93 81.13
C LYS A 359 -50.56 1.99 79.93
N ASP A 360 -51.44 1.00 79.97
CA ASP A 360 -51.70 0.10 78.84
C ASP A 360 -52.29 0.88 77.65
N GLY A 361 -53.18 1.83 77.92
CA GLY A 361 -53.68 2.75 76.89
C GLY A 361 -52.58 3.61 76.26
N ALA A 362 -51.63 4.10 77.06
CA ALA A 362 -50.49 4.87 76.57
C ALA A 362 -49.49 4.01 75.78
N LEU A 363 -49.25 2.77 76.22
CA LEU A 363 -48.40 1.81 75.51
C LEU A 363 -48.98 1.43 74.15
N ARG A 364 -50.29 1.13 74.08
CA ARG A 364 -50.96 0.84 72.81
C ARG A 364 -50.91 2.00 71.82
N LYS A 365 -51.05 3.25 72.31
CA LYS A 365 -50.88 4.44 71.45
C LYS A 365 -49.46 4.52 70.89
N ARG A 366 -48.45 4.29 71.72
CA ARG A 366 -47.05 4.33 71.29
C ARG A 366 -46.70 3.19 70.34
N GLU A 367 -47.30 2.02 70.53
CA GLU A 367 -47.19 0.86 69.63
C GLU A 367 -47.81 1.18 68.26
N SER A 368 -49.01 1.77 68.22
CA SER A 368 -49.62 2.23 66.96
C SER A 368 -48.80 3.31 66.24
N GLU A 369 -48.17 4.23 66.98
CA GLU A 369 -47.28 5.25 66.39
C GLU A 369 -46.02 4.63 65.78
N LEU A 370 -45.46 3.60 66.42
CA LEU A 370 -44.29 2.88 65.89
C LEU A 370 -44.65 2.04 64.67
N GLU A 371 -45.81 1.38 64.66
CA GLU A 371 -46.30 0.65 63.49
C GLU A 371 -46.54 1.57 62.29
N GLU A 372 -47.16 2.74 62.50
CA GLU A 372 -47.32 3.73 61.43
C GLU A 372 -45.97 4.20 60.88
N ARG A 373 -44.99 4.40 61.77
CA ARG A 373 -43.65 4.84 61.37
C ARG A 373 -42.89 3.77 60.60
N LEU A 374 -43.00 2.50 61.00
CA LEU A 374 -42.47 1.36 60.25
C LEU A 374 -43.09 1.25 58.86
N LYS A 375 -44.41 1.44 58.76
CA LYS A 375 -45.14 1.41 57.49
C LYS A 375 -44.68 2.52 56.54
N ARG A 376 -44.39 3.72 57.06
CA ARG A 376 -43.80 4.82 56.27
C ARG A 376 -42.41 4.45 55.74
N PHE A 377 -41.54 3.92 56.59
CA PHE A 377 -40.20 3.50 56.16
C PHE A 377 -40.24 2.40 55.09
N GLN A 378 -41.15 1.43 55.20
CA GLN A 378 -41.33 0.41 54.17
C GLN A 378 -41.78 1.02 52.84
N SER A 379 -42.73 1.96 52.86
CA SER A 379 -43.16 2.64 51.64
C SER A 379 -42.06 3.47 50.98
N GLU A 380 -41.20 4.14 51.78
CA GLU A 380 -40.05 4.89 51.26
C GLU A 380 -39.01 3.97 50.63
N LEU A 381 -38.76 2.80 51.23
CA LEU A 381 -37.87 1.77 50.68
C LEU A 381 -38.38 1.23 49.34
N GLU A 382 -39.67 0.88 49.25
CA GLU A 382 -40.28 0.43 47.99
C GLU A 382 -40.21 1.50 46.91
N GLU A 383 -40.43 2.77 47.24
CA GLU A 383 -40.29 3.87 46.29
C GLU A 383 -38.84 4.03 45.81
N HIS A 384 -37.88 3.88 46.71
CA HIS A 384 -36.46 3.95 46.37
C HIS A 384 -36.01 2.79 45.48
N GLU A 385 -36.53 1.58 45.69
CA GLU A 385 -36.30 0.43 44.82
C GLU A 385 -36.95 0.61 43.45
N ARG A 386 -38.17 1.14 43.39
CA ARG A 386 -38.82 1.48 42.11
C ARG A 386 -38.02 2.52 41.33
N ARG A 387 -37.50 3.56 41.99
CA ARG A 387 -36.62 4.56 41.36
C ARG A 387 -35.33 3.92 40.85
N LYS A 388 -34.72 3.02 41.62
CA LYS A 388 -33.51 2.29 41.22
C LYS A 388 -33.76 1.34 40.04
N ALA A 389 -34.90 0.66 40.02
CA ALA A 389 -35.31 -0.20 38.91
C ALA A 389 -35.59 0.60 37.63
N ALA A 390 -36.22 1.77 37.73
CA ALA A 390 -36.44 2.66 36.60
C ALA A 390 -35.10 3.18 36.01
N LEU A 391 -34.15 3.53 36.87
CA LEU A 391 -32.80 3.97 36.44
C LEU A 391 -31.98 2.81 35.85
N GLY A 392 -32.09 1.59 36.40
CA GLY A 392 -31.41 0.41 35.90
C GLY A 392 -31.96 -0.10 34.56
N ALA A 393 -33.28 -0.02 34.35
CA ALA A 393 -33.92 -0.39 33.08
C ALA A 393 -33.54 0.57 31.94
N GLY A 394 -33.23 1.84 32.24
CA GLY A 394 -32.69 2.80 31.26
C GLY A 394 -31.27 2.47 30.78
N ALA A 395 -30.46 1.77 31.59
CA ALA A 395 -29.08 1.40 31.25
C ALA A 395 -28.96 0.03 30.55
N ALA A 396 -29.92 -0.88 30.74
CA ALA A 396 -29.90 -2.22 30.14
C ALA A 396 -30.51 -2.28 28.73
N ALA A 397 -31.14 -1.19 28.26
CA ALA A 397 -31.67 -1.06 26.90
C ALA A 397 -30.66 -0.47 25.89
N SER A 398 -29.37 -0.35 26.24
CA SER A 398 -28.32 -0.12 25.26
C SER A 398 -27.92 -1.45 24.61
N GLY A 399 -28.70 -1.86 23.61
CA GLY A 399 -28.24 -2.84 22.62
C GLY A 399 -26.92 -2.39 21.97
N PRO A 400 -26.24 -3.29 21.23
CA PRO A 400 -25.01 -2.95 20.52
C PRO A 400 -25.24 -1.67 19.71
N VAL A 401 -24.38 -0.66 19.95
CA VAL A 401 -24.44 0.66 19.32
C VAL A 401 -24.70 0.49 17.82
N PRO A 402 -25.88 0.85 17.31
CA PRO A 402 -26.14 0.77 15.88
C PRO A 402 -25.17 1.74 15.21
N GLN A 403 -24.28 1.18 14.39
CA GLN A 403 -23.38 1.97 13.56
C GLN A 403 -24.25 2.72 12.54
N GLY A 404 -24.49 4.00 12.81
CA GLY A 404 -25.23 4.91 11.95
C GLY A 404 -26.62 5.25 12.50
N ILE A 405 -26.68 6.28 13.35
CA ILE A 405 -27.94 7.00 13.57
C ILE A 405 -28.25 7.71 12.25
N ASP A 406 -29.38 7.37 11.63
CA ASP A 406 -29.81 8.01 10.40
C ASP A 406 -29.97 9.53 10.62
N GLY A 407 -29.48 10.32 9.68
CA GLY A 407 -29.47 11.79 9.80
C GLY A 407 -30.87 12.40 10.01
N GLU A 408 -31.93 11.70 9.62
CA GLU A 408 -33.31 12.11 9.88
C GLU A 408 -33.76 11.90 11.33
N GLU A 409 -33.36 10.80 11.96
CA GLU A 409 -33.67 10.55 13.37
C GLU A 409 -32.96 11.56 14.27
N LEU A 410 -31.70 11.88 13.95
CA LEU A 410 -30.94 12.90 14.66
C LEU A 410 -31.59 14.28 14.52
N ARG A 411 -32.10 14.63 13.33
CA ARG A 411 -32.86 15.88 13.12
C ARG A 411 -34.16 15.92 13.91
N ARG A 412 -34.87 14.78 14.01
CA ARG A 412 -36.12 14.68 14.79
C ARG A 412 -35.87 14.83 16.28
N LEU A 413 -34.79 14.22 16.78
CA LEU A 413 -34.33 14.35 18.16
C LEU A 413 -34.00 15.80 18.49
N LEU A 414 -33.21 16.46 17.64
CA LEU A 414 -32.78 17.85 17.86
C LEU A 414 -33.96 18.83 17.86
N ARG A 415 -34.96 18.65 16.99
CA ARG A 415 -36.20 19.45 17.08
C ARG A 415 -36.96 19.23 18.38
N GLY A 416 -36.94 18.02 18.94
CA GLY A 416 -37.55 17.73 20.23
C GLY A 416 -36.81 18.41 21.38
N ILE A 417 -35.48 18.48 21.29
CA ILE A 417 -34.62 19.21 22.24
C ILE A 417 -34.88 20.72 22.15
N ASP A 418 -35.02 21.29 20.95
CA ASP A 418 -35.36 22.71 20.77
C ASP A 418 -36.71 23.06 21.42
N ALA A 419 -37.73 22.24 21.19
CA ALA A 419 -39.04 22.42 21.81
C ALA A 419 -39.01 22.30 23.35
N LEU A 420 -38.08 21.50 23.88
CA LEU A 420 -37.84 21.42 25.32
C LEU A 420 -37.15 22.67 25.85
N PHE A 421 -36.17 23.24 25.13
CA PHE A 421 -35.54 24.50 25.52
C PHE A 421 -36.53 25.66 25.53
N ASP A 422 -37.49 25.70 24.60
CA ASP A 422 -38.56 26.70 24.60
C ASP A 422 -39.49 26.59 25.83
N SER A 423 -39.53 25.43 26.49
CA SER A 423 -40.36 25.17 27.68
C SER A 423 -39.62 25.32 29.01
N LEU A 424 -38.29 25.46 28.99
CA LEU A 424 -37.48 25.53 30.19
C LEU A 424 -37.37 26.98 30.73
N PRO A 425 -37.26 27.17 32.06
CA PRO A 425 -37.00 28.48 32.65
C PRO A 425 -35.69 29.06 32.11
N GLU A 426 -35.65 30.38 31.85
CA GLU A 426 -34.48 31.07 31.27
C GLU A 426 -33.17 30.79 32.03
N GLU A 427 -33.24 30.67 33.36
CA GLU A 427 -32.08 30.35 34.21
C GLU A 427 -31.46 28.97 33.91
N ALA A 428 -32.29 27.98 33.54
CA ALA A 428 -31.83 26.65 33.18
C ALA A 428 -31.20 26.65 31.78
N VAL A 429 -31.76 27.43 30.86
CA VAL A 429 -31.21 27.64 29.52
C VAL A 429 -29.86 28.35 29.60
N GLU A 430 -29.73 29.40 30.41
CA GLU A 430 -28.44 30.09 30.61
C GLU A 430 -27.37 29.18 31.22
N ARG A 431 -27.73 28.34 32.19
CA ARG A 431 -26.80 27.37 32.77
C ARG A 431 -26.36 26.32 31.75
N PHE A 432 -27.28 25.85 30.91
CA PHE A 432 -26.95 24.90 29.85
C PHE A 432 -26.04 25.56 28.80
N ALA A 433 -26.34 26.79 28.38
CA ALA A 433 -25.53 27.55 27.42
C ALA A 433 -24.08 27.77 27.87
N ARG A 434 -23.84 27.85 29.18
CA ARG A 434 -22.48 27.96 29.77
C ARG A 434 -21.79 26.60 29.97
N SER A 435 -22.48 25.49 29.75
CA SER A 435 -21.96 24.15 29.94
C SER A 435 -21.16 23.68 28.72
N ALA A 436 -20.23 22.75 28.91
CA ALA A 436 -19.47 22.17 27.81
C ALA A 436 -20.36 21.38 26.82
N ASP A 437 -21.51 20.91 27.28
CA ASP A 437 -22.46 20.12 26.47
C ASP A 437 -23.17 21.00 25.43
N PHE A 438 -23.27 22.31 25.67
CA PHE A 438 -23.80 23.25 24.69
C PHE A 438 -22.91 23.37 23.45
N GLY A 439 -21.59 23.34 23.63
CA GLY A 439 -20.65 23.33 22.50
C GLY A 439 -20.78 22.07 21.63
N LEU A 440 -21.08 20.93 22.25
CA LEU A 440 -21.39 19.70 21.51
C LEU A 440 -22.68 19.86 20.70
N TYR A 441 -23.73 20.38 21.32
CA TYR A 441 -25.01 20.66 20.67
C TYR A 441 -24.85 21.65 19.50
N GLU A 442 -24.11 22.74 19.66
CA GLU A 442 -23.80 23.70 18.58
C GLU A 442 -23.04 23.03 17.43
N SER A 443 -22.03 22.20 17.73
CA SER A 443 -21.23 21.51 16.70
C SER A 443 -22.09 20.56 15.85
N ILE A 444 -23.06 19.89 16.47
CA ILE A 444 -23.99 18.98 15.80
C ILE A 444 -24.99 19.79 14.96
N MET A 445 -25.55 20.88 15.50
CA MET A 445 -26.46 21.78 14.78
C MET A 445 -25.79 22.43 13.56
N ALA A 446 -24.52 22.82 13.68
CA ALA A 446 -23.71 23.36 12.59
C ALA A 446 -23.46 22.32 11.49
N ARG A 447 -23.09 21.09 11.85
CA ARG A 447 -22.89 19.98 10.90
C ARG A 447 -24.15 19.62 10.12
N LEU A 448 -25.32 19.79 10.73
CA LEU A 448 -26.61 19.50 10.10
C LEU A 448 -27.21 20.68 9.32
N GLY A 449 -26.55 21.85 9.33
CA GLY A 449 -27.05 23.06 8.69
C GLY A 449 -28.30 23.65 9.35
N LEU A 450 -28.54 23.33 10.62
CA LEU A 450 -29.71 23.77 11.39
C LEU A 450 -29.41 24.94 12.34
N ALA A 451 -28.14 25.34 12.48
CA ALA A 451 -27.78 26.53 13.25
C ALA A 451 -28.49 27.76 12.63
N LYS A 452 -29.43 28.35 13.38
CA LYS A 452 -30.00 29.66 13.02
C LYS A 452 -28.87 30.68 13.03
N LYS A 453 -28.64 31.32 11.87
CA LYS A 453 -27.69 32.43 11.72
C LYS A 453 -28.09 33.63 12.56
#